data_AF-A0A1A7YLA9-F1
#
_entry.id   AF-A0A1A7YLA9-F1
#
_cell.length_a   1.000
_cell.length_b   1.000
_cell.length_c   1.000
_cell.angle_alpha   90.00
_cell.angle_beta   90.00
_cell.angle_gamma   90.00
#
_symmetry.space_group_name_H-M   'P 1'
#
loop_
_entity.id
_entity.type
_entity.pdbx_description
1 polymer ?
#
loop_
_entity_poly.entity_id
_entity_poly.type
_entity_poly.pdbx_seq_one_letter_code
_entity_poly.pdbx_strand_id
1 'polypeptide(L)'
;EQFVLPHSRGSSHGQTRIIRKAYKEDFYVHMMEESYKQWAQLEEEAGVKLYRQTGLLVMGPEKSEEYQLVKTKLQNNNIPVVILNRDNFNQHIPGVHLSEGHGAMVEVTAGLLYADRALRTVQGQFQKLGGTIRDNEKVTDIKPGPLVTVSTSAGVYQAKSVVITAGPWTNALLAHTGLQLPLEVVKINVCYWKEKVPGTYDVKRRFPSFIVTECEETKEHIYGLPANEYPGLMKICYHTGSPTDPDQRDRQTDRSDIDILQRYVARCFPGLIPEPAVVESCMYTLTPDHLFVLDCHPSHNNIIIGAGFSGHGFKFGPVIGKLLSELSLGEVPSHDLSPFTIGRFQAMSKSSL
;
A
#
# COMPACT_ATOMS: atom_id res chain seq x y z
N GLU A 1 5.45 19.35 -0.50
CA GLU A 1 6.24 18.17 -0.91
C GLU A 1 7.70 18.59 -0.95
N GLN A 2 8.60 17.84 -0.32
CA GLN A 2 10.01 18.24 -0.19
C GLN A 2 10.83 17.98 -1.45
N PHE A 3 10.35 17.13 -2.36
CA PHE A 3 10.99 16.84 -3.65
C PHE A 3 10.21 17.48 -4.81
N VAL A 4 10.80 17.59 -6.00
CA VAL A 4 10.08 18.02 -7.21
C VAL A 4 9.11 16.92 -7.65
N LEU A 5 7.88 17.27 -8.00
CA LEU A 5 6.88 16.33 -8.50
C LEU A 5 7.01 16.13 -10.03
N PRO A 6 6.86 14.90 -10.55
CA PRO A 6 6.78 13.64 -9.81
C PRO A 6 8.17 13.18 -9.33
N HIS A 7 8.23 12.46 -8.20
CA HIS A 7 9.48 11.87 -7.68
C HIS A 7 9.33 10.39 -7.32
N SER A 8 10.47 9.69 -7.21
CA SER A 8 10.60 8.30 -6.76
C SER A 8 11.13 8.15 -5.32
N ARG A 9 11.14 9.25 -4.57
CA ARG A 9 11.69 9.31 -3.22
C ARG A 9 10.74 8.79 -2.14
N GLY A 10 9.43 8.72 -2.40
CA GLY A 10 8.42 8.36 -1.39
C GLY A 10 8.01 6.89 -1.42
N SER A 11 6.73 6.64 -1.11
CA SER A 11 6.10 5.31 -1.10
C SER A 11 4.96 5.15 -2.12
N SER A 12 4.62 6.23 -2.82
CA SER A 12 3.49 6.29 -3.76
C SER A 12 3.91 6.19 -5.23
N HIS A 13 5.22 6.23 -5.53
CA HIS A 13 5.76 6.15 -6.89
C HIS A 13 5.73 4.74 -7.49
N GLY A 14 6.21 4.60 -8.73
CA GLY A 14 6.06 3.38 -9.51
C GLY A 14 4.70 3.32 -10.19
N GLN A 15 4.56 2.44 -11.19
CA GLN A 15 3.43 2.57 -12.10
C GLN A 15 2.17 1.92 -11.57
N THR A 16 2.26 0.85 -10.76
CA THR A 16 1.07 0.11 -10.34
C THR A 16 1.05 -0.34 -8.88
N ARG A 17 -0.16 -0.60 -8.36
CA ARG A 17 -0.46 -1.12 -7.03
C ARG A 17 -1.62 -2.12 -7.09
N ILE A 18 -1.62 -3.10 -6.19
CA ILE A 18 -2.76 -4.01 -6.01
C ILE A 18 -3.91 -3.24 -5.35
N ILE A 19 -5.14 -3.42 -5.83
CA ILE A 19 -6.38 -3.06 -5.15
C ILE A 19 -7.18 -4.34 -4.89
N ARG A 20 -7.67 -4.51 -3.65
CA ARG A 20 -8.29 -5.77 -3.18
C ARG A 20 -9.20 -5.54 -1.98
N LYS A 21 -10.14 -6.45 -1.76
CA LYS A 21 -10.98 -6.57 -0.56
C LYS A 21 -10.56 -7.77 0.32
N ALA A 22 -9.65 -8.63 -0.13
CA ALA A 22 -9.15 -9.79 0.60
C ALA A 22 -8.30 -9.38 1.83
N TYR A 23 -8.97 -9.00 2.93
CA TYR A 23 -8.38 -8.60 4.21
C TYR A 23 -8.81 -9.54 5.34
N LYS A 24 -8.02 -9.59 6.41
CA LYS A 24 -8.35 -10.36 7.63
C LYS A 24 -9.29 -9.57 8.57
N GLU A 25 -9.34 -8.25 8.42
CA GLU A 25 -10.18 -7.34 9.18
C GLU A 25 -11.38 -6.83 8.37
N ASP A 26 -12.59 -6.96 8.92
CA ASP A 26 -13.84 -6.53 8.25
C ASP A 26 -13.86 -5.03 7.96
N PHE A 27 -13.32 -4.20 8.85
CA PHE A 27 -13.31 -2.75 8.66
C PHE A 27 -12.54 -2.34 7.39
N TYR A 28 -11.47 -3.06 7.02
CA TYR A 28 -10.79 -2.79 5.75
C TYR A 28 -11.62 -3.22 4.55
N VAL A 29 -12.39 -4.32 4.66
CA VAL A 29 -13.31 -4.74 3.60
C VAL A 29 -14.35 -3.66 3.33
N HIS A 30 -14.97 -3.14 4.39
CA HIS A 30 -15.97 -2.06 4.32
C HIS A 30 -15.38 -0.76 3.75
N MET A 31 -14.21 -0.33 4.25
CA MET A 31 -13.52 0.85 3.71
C MET A 31 -13.17 0.70 2.23
N MET A 32 -12.78 -0.50 1.81
CA MET A 32 -12.48 -0.76 0.40
C MET A 32 -13.72 -0.64 -0.47
N GLU A 33 -14.90 -1.03 -0.01
CA GLU A 33 -16.14 -0.87 -0.79
C GLU A 33 -16.38 0.59 -1.18
N GLU A 34 -16.21 1.51 -0.24
CA GLU A 34 -16.29 2.94 -0.51
C GLU A 34 -15.12 3.39 -1.39
N SER A 35 -13.90 2.92 -1.11
CA SER A 35 -12.74 3.31 -1.92
C SER A 35 -12.89 2.91 -3.39
N TYR A 36 -13.48 1.75 -3.72
CA TYR A 36 -13.78 1.37 -5.11
C TYR A 36 -14.75 2.34 -5.77
N LYS A 37 -15.80 2.77 -5.06
CA LYS A 37 -16.77 3.76 -5.58
C LYS A 37 -16.08 5.10 -5.86
N GLN A 38 -15.23 5.56 -4.94
CA GLN A 38 -14.51 6.82 -5.09
C GLN A 38 -13.44 6.77 -6.20
N TRP A 39 -12.76 5.63 -6.37
CA TRP A 39 -11.88 5.45 -7.53
C TRP A 39 -12.64 5.51 -8.85
N ALA A 40 -13.81 4.87 -8.93
CA ALA A 40 -14.66 4.91 -10.12
C ALA A 40 -15.20 6.33 -10.40
N GLN A 41 -15.62 7.05 -9.35
CA GLN A 41 -16.03 8.45 -9.44
C GLN A 41 -14.88 9.32 -9.99
N LEU A 42 -13.66 9.14 -9.48
CA LEU A 42 -12.49 9.88 -9.97
C LEU A 42 -12.16 9.56 -11.44
N GLU A 43 -12.34 8.31 -11.88
CA GLU A 43 -12.20 7.94 -13.30
C GLU A 43 -13.19 8.73 -14.18
N GLU A 44 -14.44 8.82 -13.75
CA GLU A 44 -15.53 9.51 -14.46
C GLU A 44 -15.27 11.02 -14.53
N GLU A 45 -15.02 11.66 -13.39
CA GLU A 45 -14.78 13.11 -13.29
C GLU A 45 -13.53 13.56 -14.04
N ALA A 46 -12.49 12.72 -14.09
CA ALA A 46 -11.25 13.03 -14.79
C ALA A 46 -11.19 12.52 -16.24
N GLY A 47 -12.12 11.65 -16.66
CA GLY A 47 -12.10 11.03 -17.97
C GLY A 47 -10.87 10.12 -18.20
N VAL A 48 -10.38 9.46 -17.15
CA VAL A 48 -9.17 8.62 -17.21
C VAL A 48 -9.39 7.26 -16.57
N LYS A 49 -8.77 6.21 -17.11
CA LYS A 49 -8.79 4.88 -16.49
C LYS A 49 -7.67 4.73 -15.47
N LEU A 50 -8.03 4.49 -14.21
CA LEU A 50 -7.16 4.30 -13.05
C LEU A 50 -7.15 2.86 -12.55
N TYR A 51 -8.24 2.13 -12.77
CA TYR A 51 -8.43 0.76 -12.29
C TYR A 51 -8.52 -0.24 -13.44
N ARG A 52 -7.91 -1.41 -13.24
CA ARG A 52 -8.06 -2.57 -14.12
C ARG A 52 -8.36 -3.81 -13.30
N GLN A 53 -9.52 -4.40 -13.55
CA GLN A 53 -9.94 -5.65 -12.95
C GLN A 53 -9.16 -6.82 -13.54
N THR A 54 -8.11 -7.26 -12.83
CA THR A 54 -7.34 -8.46 -13.16
C THR A 54 -7.75 -9.66 -12.32
N GLY A 55 -8.52 -9.44 -11.25
CA GLY A 55 -8.62 -10.36 -10.13
C GLY A 55 -7.37 -10.35 -9.25
N LEU A 56 -7.50 -10.94 -8.07
CA LEU A 56 -6.40 -11.22 -7.15
C LEU A 56 -6.41 -12.70 -6.80
N LEU A 57 -5.36 -13.41 -7.18
CA LEU A 57 -5.06 -14.76 -6.73
C LEU A 57 -4.44 -14.71 -5.32
N VAL A 58 -5.15 -15.23 -4.34
CA VAL A 58 -4.67 -15.42 -2.97
C VAL A 58 -4.26 -16.87 -2.80
N MET A 59 -3.01 -17.09 -2.41
CA MET A 59 -2.45 -18.43 -2.16
C MET A 59 -1.82 -18.49 -0.76
N GLY A 60 -1.76 -19.68 -0.19
CA GLY A 60 -1.13 -19.91 1.10
C GLY A 60 -1.41 -21.33 1.60
N PRO A 61 -0.77 -21.79 2.68
CA PRO A 61 -1.07 -23.10 3.25
C PRO A 61 -2.55 -23.19 3.59
N GLU A 62 -3.26 -24.21 3.07
CA GLU A 62 -4.73 -24.31 3.22
C GLU A 62 -5.13 -24.34 4.69
N LYS A 63 -4.27 -24.85 5.58
CA LYS A 63 -4.53 -24.93 7.02
C LYS A 63 -4.04 -23.72 7.82
N SER A 64 -3.43 -22.71 7.18
CA SER A 64 -2.95 -21.52 7.89
C SER A 64 -4.13 -20.67 8.36
N GLU A 65 -3.99 -20.09 9.56
CA GLU A 65 -5.00 -19.23 10.17
C GLU A 65 -5.31 -18.03 9.29
N GLU A 66 -4.28 -17.36 8.77
CA GLU A 66 -4.45 -16.17 7.93
C GLU A 66 -5.23 -16.48 6.64
N TYR A 67 -4.85 -17.53 5.91
CA TYR A 67 -5.54 -17.90 4.67
C TYR A 67 -7.02 -18.22 4.91
N GLN A 68 -7.32 -19.00 5.95
CA GLN A 68 -8.72 -19.34 6.31
C GLN A 68 -9.49 -18.12 6.79
N LEU A 69 -8.84 -17.21 7.53
CA LEU A 69 -9.48 -15.98 7.99
C LEU A 69 -9.84 -15.08 6.80
N VAL A 70 -8.91 -14.83 5.88
CA VAL A 70 -9.18 -14.04 4.66
C VAL A 70 -10.31 -14.68 3.84
N LYS A 71 -10.29 -16.01 3.65
CA LYS A 71 -11.34 -16.76 2.94
C LYS A 71 -12.71 -16.56 3.60
N THR A 72 -12.76 -16.69 4.93
CA THR A 72 -13.98 -16.50 5.72
C THR A 72 -14.49 -15.07 5.64
N LYS A 73 -13.60 -14.07 5.72
CA LYS A 73 -13.99 -12.66 5.60
C LYS A 73 -14.56 -12.32 4.23
N LEU A 74 -13.94 -12.81 3.16
CA LEU A 74 -14.48 -12.64 1.81
C LEU A 74 -15.88 -13.25 1.67
N GLN A 75 -16.09 -14.45 2.22
CA GLN A 75 -17.39 -15.12 2.19
C GLN A 75 -18.45 -14.37 3.01
N ASN A 76 -18.15 -14.00 4.25
CA ASN A 76 -19.08 -13.31 5.14
C ASN A 76 -19.49 -11.92 4.59
N ASN A 77 -18.58 -11.24 3.89
CA ASN A 77 -18.84 -9.96 3.24
C ASN A 77 -19.41 -10.12 1.82
N ASN A 78 -19.79 -11.33 1.39
CA ASN A 78 -20.35 -11.63 0.07
C ASN A 78 -19.48 -11.13 -1.10
N ILE A 79 -18.16 -11.16 -0.94
CA ILE A 79 -17.24 -10.77 -2.01
C ILE A 79 -17.17 -11.92 -3.03
N PRO A 80 -17.31 -11.65 -4.34
CA PRO A 80 -17.23 -12.68 -5.36
C PRO A 80 -15.84 -13.33 -5.40
N VAL A 81 -15.79 -14.63 -5.08
CA VAL A 81 -14.57 -15.43 -5.02
C VAL A 81 -14.74 -16.72 -5.82
N VAL A 82 -13.69 -17.11 -6.55
CA VAL A 82 -13.58 -18.43 -7.19
C VAL A 82 -12.55 -19.25 -6.40
N ILE A 83 -12.97 -20.36 -5.81
CA ILE A 83 -12.06 -21.29 -5.12
C ILE A 83 -11.42 -22.21 -6.16
N LEU A 84 -10.09 -22.31 -6.12
CA LEU A 84 -9.31 -23.17 -6.99
C LEU A 84 -8.72 -24.32 -6.18
N ASN A 85 -8.78 -25.52 -6.74
CA ASN A 85 -8.15 -26.71 -6.18
C ASN A 85 -7.05 -27.21 -7.12
N ARG A 86 -6.31 -28.24 -6.70
CA ARG A 86 -5.20 -28.77 -7.51
C ARG A 86 -5.62 -29.20 -8.91
N ASP A 87 -6.85 -29.72 -9.05
CA ASP A 87 -7.35 -30.28 -10.30
C ASP A 87 -7.70 -29.20 -11.35
N ASN A 88 -8.15 -28.02 -10.90
CA ASN A 88 -8.56 -26.94 -11.79
C ASN A 88 -7.61 -25.73 -11.82
N PHE A 89 -6.62 -25.66 -10.92
CA PHE A 89 -5.73 -24.50 -10.79
C PHE A 89 -4.99 -24.20 -12.10
N ASN A 90 -4.34 -25.19 -12.70
CA ASN A 90 -3.54 -25.00 -13.92
C ASN A 90 -4.38 -24.59 -15.14
N GLN A 91 -5.69 -24.92 -15.14
CA GLN A 91 -6.61 -24.50 -16.20
C GLN A 91 -6.96 -23.00 -16.07
N HIS A 92 -7.05 -22.49 -14.83
CA HIS A 92 -7.41 -21.10 -14.55
C HIS A 92 -6.18 -20.17 -14.51
N ILE A 93 -5.09 -20.64 -13.91
CA ILE A 93 -3.84 -19.89 -13.71
C ILE A 93 -2.69 -20.66 -14.40
N PRO A 94 -2.63 -20.67 -15.74
CA PRO A 94 -1.57 -21.38 -16.46
C PRO A 94 -0.20 -20.76 -16.18
N GLY A 95 0.83 -21.61 -16.15
CA GLY A 95 2.22 -21.16 -16.00
C GLY A 95 2.63 -20.80 -14.57
N VAL A 96 1.81 -21.14 -13.57
CA VAL A 96 2.13 -21.02 -12.14
C VAL A 96 2.07 -22.40 -11.50
N HIS A 97 3.03 -22.72 -10.63
CA HIS A 97 2.97 -23.91 -9.80
C HIS A 97 2.41 -23.58 -8.41
N LEU A 98 1.26 -24.14 -8.08
CA LEU A 98 0.72 -24.10 -6.73
C LEU A 98 1.51 -25.08 -5.84
N SER A 99 2.10 -24.58 -4.76
CA SER A 99 2.82 -25.39 -3.78
C SER A 99 1.94 -26.49 -3.19
N GLU A 100 2.54 -27.62 -2.82
CA GLU A 100 1.80 -28.69 -2.14
C GLU A 100 1.24 -28.22 -0.80
N GLY A 101 0.02 -28.64 -0.48
CA GLY A 101 -0.69 -28.23 0.75
C GLY A 101 -1.23 -26.79 0.73
N HIS A 102 -1.00 -26.02 -0.33
CA HIS A 102 -1.56 -24.69 -0.47
C HIS A 102 -2.97 -24.70 -1.06
N GLY A 103 -3.79 -23.78 -0.56
CA GLY A 103 -5.04 -23.37 -1.15
C GLY A 103 -4.84 -22.24 -2.16
N ALA A 104 -5.82 -22.08 -3.05
CA ALA A 104 -5.90 -20.93 -3.95
C ALA A 104 -7.34 -20.42 -4.07
N MET A 105 -7.50 -19.10 -4.09
CA MET A 105 -8.77 -18.45 -4.39
C MET A 105 -8.55 -17.16 -5.17
N VAL A 106 -9.51 -16.81 -6.04
CA VAL A 106 -9.46 -15.57 -6.83
C VAL A 106 -10.55 -14.63 -6.35
N GLU A 107 -10.17 -13.49 -5.76
CA GLU A 107 -11.08 -12.37 -5.56
C GLU A 107 -11.33 -11.70 -6.92
N VAL A 108 -12.54 -11.84 -7.45
CA VAL A 108 -12.86 -11.45 -8.84
C VAL A 108 -12.82 -9.94 -9.04
N THR A 109 -13.21 -9.17 -8.02
CA THR A 109 -13.32 -7.71 -8.10
C THR A 109 -12.00 -6.97 -7.83
N ALA A 110 -10.94 -7.69 -7.49
CA ALA A 110 -9.62 -7.10 -7.28
C ALA A 110 -8.90 -6.80 -8.59
N GLY A 111 -7.77 -6.10 -8.46
CA GLY A 111 -6.81 -6.03 -9.54
C GLY A 111 -5.76 -4.96 -9.33
N LEU A 112 -5.63 -4.10 -10.34
CA LEU A 112 -4.52 -3.18 -10.48
C LEU A 112 -5.00 -1.73 -10.51
N LEU A 113 -4.35 -0.87 -9.74
CA LEU A 113 -4.42 0.58 -9.87
C LEU A 113 -3.17 1.10 -10.59
N TYR A 114 -3.35 2.00 -11.56
CA TYR A 114 -2.27 2.75 -12.19
C TYR A 114 -1.87 3.91 -11.28
N ALA A 115 -0.87 3.69 -10.43
CA ALA A 115 -0.54 4.56 -9.31
C ALA A 115 -0.01 5.94 -9.73
N ASP A 116 0.89 5.99 -10.70
CA ASP A 116 1.43 7.24 -11.26
C ASP A 116 0.34 8.09 -11.95
N ARG A 117 -0.59 7.43 -12.62
CA ARG A 117 -1.76 8.05 -13.22
C ARG A 117 -2.73 8.55 -12.15
N ALA A 118 -3.02 7.73 -11.14
CA ALA A 118 -3.90 8.09 -10.03
C ALA A 118 -3.38 9.33 -9.29
N LEU A 119 -2.08 9.37 -8.96
CA LEU A 119 -1.46 10.53 -8.32
C LEU A 119 -1.60 11.81 -9.17
N ARG A 120 -1.24 11.74 -10.45
CA ARG A 120 -1.40 12.88 -11.38
C ARG A 120 -2.85 13.33 -11.49
N THR A 121 -3.79 12.39 -11.53
CA THR A 121 -5.23 12.69 -11.61
C THR A 121 -5.71 13.40 -10.35
N VAL A 122 -5.40 12.88 -9.16
CA VAL A 122 -5.79 13.51 -7.88
C VAL A 122 -5.18 14.91 -7.76
N GLN A 123 -3.89 15.06 -8.07
CA GLN A 123 -3.21 16.36 -8.04
C GLN A 123 -3.85 17.36 -9.02
N GLY A 124 -4.13 16.92 -10.25
CA GLY A 124 -4.77 17.74 -11.26
C GLY A 124 -6.19 18.17 -10.87
N GLN A 125 -6.99 17.27 -10.29
CA GLN A 125 -8.33 17.61 -9.79
C GLN A 125 -8.27 18.58 -8.60
N PHE A 126 -7.35 18.35 -7.66
CA PHE A 126 -7.14 19.26 -6.55
C PHE A 126 -6.82 20.70 -7.01
N GLN A 127 -5.91 20.84 -7.98
CA GLN A 127 -5.57 22.15 -8.55
C GLN A 127 -6.74 22.79 -9.32
N LYS A 128 -7.49 22.01 -10.11
CA LYS A 128 -8.69 22.48 -10.81
C LYS A 128 -9.76 23.04 -9.85
N LEU A 129 -9.84 22.47 -8.65
CA LEU A 129 -10.75 22.93 -7.59
C LEU A 129 -10.18 24.11 -6.76
N GLY A 130 -9.04 24.68 -7.16
CA GLY A 130 -8.41 25.84 -6.51
C GLY A 130 -7.36 25.49 -5.45
N GLY A 131 -7.06 24.20 -5.28
CA GLY A 131 -5.98 23.74 -4.41
C GLY A 131 -4.60 24.18 -4.90
N THR A 132 -3.70 24.49 -3.98
CA THR A 132 -2.30 24.84 -4.30
C THR A 132 -1.37 23.70 -3.93
N ILE A 133 -0.54 23.26 -4.88
CA ILE A 133 0.52 22.28 -4.65
C ILE A 133 1.85 23.01 -4.64
N ARG A 134 2.63 22.80 -3.57
CA ARG A 134 4.01 23.25 -3.43
C ARG A 134 4.93 22.04 -3.35
N ASP A 135 5.83 21.91 -4.29
CA ASP A 135 6.88 20.89 -4.35
C ASP A 135 8.26 21.53 -4.18
N ASN A 136 9.30 20.71 -4.01
CA ASN A 136 10.65 21.18 -3.64
C ASN A 136 10.67 22.11 -2.41
N GLU A 137 9.74 21.89 -1.48
CA GLU A 137 9.52 22.73 -0.31
C GLU A 137 9.37 21.85 0.94
N LYS A 138 10.48 21.70 1.66
CA LYS A 138 10.55 20.86 2.85
C LYS A 138 9.97 21.60 4.05
N VAL A 139 9.04 20.97 4.76
CA VAL A 139 8.61 21.45 6.09
C VAL A 139 9.76 21.25 7.07
N THR A 140 10.14 22.31 7.78
CA THR A 140 11.27 22.31 8.73
C THR A 140 10.82 22.50 10.18
N ASP A 141 9.59 22.98 10.42
CA ASP A 141 9.04 23.14 11.75
C ASP A 141 7.50 23.21 11.73
N ILE A 142 6.86 22.68 12.77
CA ILE A 142 5.40 22.77 12.97
C ILE A 142 5.17 23.23 14.40
N LYS A 143 4.60 24.43 14.57
CA LYS A 143 4.25 25.00 15.88
C LYS A 143 2.75 24.91 16.12
N PRO A 144 2.29 24.12 17.11
CA PRO A 144 0.89 24.08 17.49
C PRO A 144 0.38 25.43 18.03
N GLY A 145 -0.91 25.70 17.83
CA GLY A 145 -1.60 26.89 18.30
C GLY A 145 -3.04 26.95 17.77
N PRO A 146 -3.82 27.99 18.13
CA PRO A 146 -5.16 28.19 17.57
C PRO A 146 -5.15 28.26 16.04
N LEU A 147 -4.09 28.85 15.49
CA LEU A 147 -3.64 28.64 14.11
C LEU A 147 -2.32 27.88 14.17
N VAL A 148 -2.23 26.75 13.47
CA VAL A 148 -0.99 25.99 13.35
C VAL A 148 -0.06 26.75 12.42
N THR A 149 1.18 26.97 12.85
CA THR A 149 2.21 27.63 12.02
C THR A 149 3.16 26.57 11.45
N VAL A 150 3.28 26.52 10.13
CA VAL A 150 4.15 25.59 9.40
C VAL A 150 5.27 26.38 8.74
N SER A 151 6.52 26.12 9.15
CA SER A 151 7.70 26.72 8.51
C SER A 151 8.29 25.74 7.52
N THR A 152 8.71 26.25 6.36
CA THR A 152 9.33 25.48 5.29
C THR A 152 10.65 26.09 4.86
N SER A 153 11.35 25.41 3.95
CA SER A 153 12.54 25.95 3.29
C SER A 153 12.30 27.19 2.43
N ALA A 154 11.04 27.54 2.13
CA ALA A 154 10.69 28.66 1.23
C ALA A 154 9.75 29.70 1.86
N GLY A 155 9.10 29.41 2.99
CA GLY A 155 8.15 30.33 3.59
C GLY A 155 7.55 29.85 4.90
N VAL A 156 6.58 30.62 5.40
CA VAL A 156 5.81 30.30 6.61
C VAL A 156 4.34 30.41 6.28
N TYR A 157 3.57 29.40 6.68
CA TYR A 157 2.13 29.31 6.47
C TYR A 157 1.41 29.19 7.80
N GLN A 158 0.18 29.69 7.82
CA GLN A 158 -0.73 29.52 8.95
C GLN A 158 -2.05 28.94 8.46
N ALA A 159 -2.56 27.95 9.19
CA ALA A 159 -3.82 27.32 8.89
C ALA A 159 -4.60 27.04 10.18
N LYS A 160 -5.94 26.98 10.06
CA LYS A 160 -6.81 26.56 11.17
C LYS A 160 -6.59 25.10 11.54
N SER A 161 -6.23 24.28 10.55
CA SER A 161 -6.04 22.83 10.66
C SER A 161 -4.90 22.38 9.75
N VAL A 162 -4.13 21.38 10.17
CA VAL A 162 -3.00 20.78 9.42
C VAL A 162 -3.14 19.27 9.41
N VAL A 163 -3.01 18.66 8.22
CA VAL A 163 -3.00 17.20 8.06
C VAL A 163 -1.57 16.76 7.73
N ILE A 164 -1.02 15.83 8.52
CA ILE A 164 0.33 15.28 8.36
C ILE A 164 0.24 13.89 7.73
N THR A 165 0.66 13.76 6.48
CA THR A 165 0.70 12.51 5.69
C THR A 165 2.08 12.26 5.06
N ALA A 166 3.14 12.53 5.82
CA ALA A 166 4.52 12.58 5.32
C ALA A 166 5.21 11.20 5.14
N GLY A 167 4.44 10.11 5.14
CA GLY A 167 4.94 8.75 4.91
C GLY A 167 6.15 8.43 5.82
N PRO A 168 7.30 8.00 5.25
CA PRO A 168 8.51 7.69 6.02
C PRO A 168 9.05 8.83 6.90
N TRP A 169 8.75 10.10 6.58
CA TRP A 169 9.21 11.26 7.34
C TRP A 169 8.23 11.71 8.43
N THR A 170 7.15 10.95 8.68
CA THR A 170 6.10 11.34 9.64
C THR A 170 6.68 11.69 11.02
N ASN A 171 7.49 10.82 11.62
CA ASN A 171 8.05 11.08 12.95
C ASN A 171 9.03 12.26 12.97
N ALA A 172 9.74 12.53 11.87
CA ALA A 172 10.58 13.71 11.78
C ALA A 172 9.77 15.01 11.90
N LEU A 173 8.55 15.04 11.32
CA LEU A 173 7.65 16.18 11.46
C LEU A 173 6.93 16.23 12.82
N LEU A 174 6.51 15.07 13.36
CA LEU A 174 5.82 15.00 14.65
C LEU A 174 6.73 15.33 15.83
N ALA A 175 8.04 15.16 15.71
CA ALA A 175 9.00 15.56 16.74
C ALA A 175 8.87 17.05 17.12
N HIS A 176 8.49 17.92 16.19
CA HIS A 176 8.24 19.34 16.43
C HIS A 176 7.01 19.63 17.30
N THR A 177 6.09 18.66 17.42
CA THR A 177 4.88 18.77 18.24
C THR A 177 4.96 17.98 19.55
N GLY A 178 6.09 17.33 19.82
CA GLY A 178 6.29 16.48 21.00
C GLY A 178 5.62 15.10 20.92
N LEU A 179 5.16 14.68 19.73
CA LEU A 179 4.57 13.35 19.52
C LEU A 179 5.57 12.42 18.81
N GLN A 180 5.63 11.18 19.27
CA GLN A 180 6.40 10.12 18.65
C GLN A 180 5.50 8.89 18.47
N LEU A 181 5.37 8.40 17.24
CA LEU A 181 4.66 7.17 16.94
C LEU A 181 5.64 5.99 16.82
N PRO A 182 5.23 4.75 17.14
CA PRO A 182 6.09 3.56 16.99
C PRO A 182 6.16 3.14 15.52
N LEU A 183 6.75 3.98 14.66
CA LEU A 183 6.87 3.73 13.23
C LEU A 183 8.26 3.21 12.88
N GLU A 184 8.31 2.13 12.11
CA GLU A 184 9.54 1.60 11.51
C GLU A 184 9.52 1.82 10.00
N VAL A 185 10.57 2.44 9.46
CA VAL A 185 10.74 2.60 8.02
C VAL A 185 11.61 1.48 7.49
N VAL A 186 11.10 0.74 6.50
CA VAL A 186 11.84 -0.34 5.83
C VAL A 186 11.97 -0.05 4.35
N LYS A 187 13.13 -0.40 3.76
CA LYS A 187 13.34 -0.35 2.31
C LYS A 187 12.69 -1.58 1.67
N ILE A 188 11.98 -1.37 0.56
CA ILE A 188 11.38 -2.44 -0.23
C ILE A 188 12.06 -2.50 -1.59
N ASN A 189 12.60 -3.67 -1.96
CA ASN A 189 13.08 -3.91 -3.31
C ASN A 189 11.92 -4.34 -4.22
N VAL A 190 11.65 -3.53 -5.24
CA VAL A 190 10.60 -3.80 -6.22
C VAL A 190 11.25 -4.50 -7.42
N CYS A 191 11.04 -5.81 -7.51
CA CYS A 191 11.73 -6.66 -8.49
C CYS A 191 10.83 -7.00 -9.70
N TYR A 192 11.42 -6.91 -10.88
CA TYR A 192 10.79 -7.27 -12.15
C TYR A 192 11.55 -8.41 -12.81
N TRP A 193 10.82 -9.42 -13.24
CA TRP A 193 11.34 -10.72 -13.66
C TRP A 193 10.99 -10.95 -15.11
N LYS A 194 12.00 -11.31 -15.91
CA LYS A 194 11.83 -11.43 -17.36
C LYS A 194 11.06 -12.69 -17.73
N GLU A 195 10.05 -12.54 -18.57
CA GLU A 195 9.33 -13.65 -19.18
C GLU A 195 10.23 -14.39 -20.17
N LYS A 196 10.27 -15.72 -20.09
CA LYS A 196 10.93 -16.57 -21.09
C LYS A 196 10.22 -16.48 -22.43
N VAL A 197 8.89 -16.41 -22.41
CA VAL A 197 8.04 -16.17 -23.58
C VAL A 197 7.24 -14.89 -23.34
N PRO A 198 7.52 -13.79 -24.08
CA PRO A 198 6.81 -12.53 -23.91
C PRO A 198 5.29 -12.70 -24.04
N GLY A 199 4.56 -12.07 -23.12
CA GLY A 199 3.11 -12.11 -23.06
C GLY A 199 2.54 -13.22 -22.17
N THR A 200 3.37 -14.02 -21.49
CA THR A 200 2.91 -15.17 -20.68
C THR A 200 2.05 -14.72 -19.50
N TYR A 201 2.49 -13.70 -18.78
CA TYR A 201 1.86 -13.17 -17.57
C TYR A 201 1.33 -11.74 -17.80
N ASP A 202 0.94 -11.43 -19.04
CA ASP A 202 0.53 -10.07 -19.45
C ASP A 202 -0.88 -9.73 -18.94
N VAL A 203 -1.01 -8.48 -18.49
CA VAL A 203 -2.27 -7.91 -18.03
C VAL A 203 -3.38 -7.94 -19.10
N LYS A 204 -3.03 -7.90 -20.39
CA LYS A 204 -3.92 -8.03 -21.56
C LYS A 204 -4.48 -9.44 -21.71
N ARG A 205 -3.78 -10.45 -21.20
CA ARG A 205 -4.30 -11.82 -21.08
C ARG A 205 -5.09 -12.07 -19.81
N ARG A 206 -5.36 -11.01 -19.03
CA ARG A 206 -6.06 -11.07 -17.74
C ARG A 206 -5.36 -11.98 -16.73
N PHE A 207 -4.03 -12.06 -16.78
CA PHE A 207 -3.27 -12.70 -15.72
C PHE A 207 -3.51 -11.93 -14.41
N PRO A 208 -3.84 -12.59 -13.28
CA PRO A 208 -4.24 -11.90 -12.06
C PRO A 208 -3.05 -11.27 -11.36
N SER A 209 -3.32 -10.27 -10.53
CA SER A 209 -2.37 -9.93 -9.45
C SER A 209 -2.40 -11.07 -8.43
N PHE A 210 -1.37 -11.23 -7.61
CA PHE A 210 -1.38 -12.27 -6.59
C PHE A 210 -0.78 -11.83 -5.27
N ILE A 211 -1.19 -12.52 -4.21
CA ILE A 211 -0.53 -12.53 -2.91
C ILE A 211 -0.35 -13.97 -2.45
N VAL A 212 0.75 -14.23 -1.77
CA VAL A 212 1.03 -15.46 -1.05
C VAL A 212 1.23 -15.11 0.40
N THR A 213 0.40 -15.68 1.29
CA THR A 213 0.45 -15.36 2.73
C THR A 213 1.67 -15.99 3.41
N GLU A 214 2.05 -17.20 2.99
CA GLU A 214 3.22 -17.92 3.50
C GLU A 214 3.67 -18.91 2.42
N CYS A 215 4.97 -19.18 2.33
CA CYS A 215 5.52 -20.24 1.48
C CYS A 215 6.80 -20.85 2.07
N GLU A 216 7.36 -21.84 1.37
CA GLU A 216 8.56 -22.56 1.82
C GLU A 216 9.74 -21.64 2.11
N GLU A 217 9.89 -20.58 1.32
CA GLU A 217 11.02 -19.66 1.44
C GLU A 217 10.85 -18.64 2.58
N THR A 218 9.62 -18.39 3.06
CA THR A 218 9.34 -17.29 3.98
C THR A 218 7.93 -17.33 4.59
N LYS A 219 7.81 -16.81 5.82
CA LYS A 219 6.55 -16.56 6.51
C LYS A 219 5.91 -15.20 6.20
N GLU A 220 6.65 -14.34 5.50
CA GLU A 220 6.18 -13.02 5.10
C GLU A 220 5.46 -13.09 3.76
N HIS A 221 4.65 -12.08 3.45
CA HIS A 221 3.90 -12.10 2.20
C HIS A 221 4.80 -11.90 0.99
N ILE A 222 4.49 -12.59 -0.10
CA ILE A 222 5.00 -12.28 -1.44
C ILE A 222 3.82 -11.77 -2.26
N TYR A 223 4.01 -10.69 -3.02
CA TYR A 223 2.99 -10.19 -3.93
C TYR A 223 3.52 -10.05 -5.34
N GLY A 224 2.62 -10.11 -6.31
CA GLY A 224 2.98 -9.88 -7.69
C GLY A 224 1.87 -9.23 -8.51
N LEU A 225 2.30 -8.57 -9.58
CA LEU A 225 1.43 -7.93 -10.55
C LEU A 225 1.82 -8.43 -11.95
N PRO A 226 0.83 -8.61 -12.84
CA PRO A 226 1.08 -9.05 -14.20
C PRO A 226 2.01 -8.08 -14.95
N ALA A 227 2.65 -8.58 -16.01
CA ALA A 227 3.45 -7.75 -16.89
C ALA A 227 2.59 -6.61 -17.47
N ASN A 228 3.01 -5.38 -17.17
CA ASN A 228 2.31 -4.15 -17.54
C ASN A 228 3.28 -2.96 -17.54
N GLU A 229 4.03 -2.78 -16.46
CA GLU A 229 4.90 -1.60 -16.25
C GLU A 229 6.09 -1.60 -17.21
N TYR A 230 6.71 -2.76 -17.38
CA TYR A 230 7.77 -3.03 -18.34
C TYR A 230 7.31 -4.18 -19.25
N PRO A 231 7.27 -3.99 -20.58
CA PRO A 231 6.87 -5.04 -21.50
C PRO A 231 7.70 -6.32 -21.32
N GLY A 232 7.02 -7.44 -21.07
CA GLY A 232 7.68 -8.74 -20.86
C GLY A 232 8.35 -8.93 -19.51
N LEU A 233 8.16 -8.02 -18.54
CA LEU A 233 8.62 -8.21 -17.17
C LEU A 233 7.44 -8.26 -16.18
N MET A 234 7.35 -9.34 -15.44
CA MET A 234 6.38 -9.51 -14.35
C MET A 234 6.93 -8.93 -13.05
N LYS A 235 6.10 -8.24 -12.28
CA LYS A 235 6.50 -7.70 -10.98
C LYS A 235 6.23 -8.72 -9.88
N ILE A 236 7.24 -9.12 -9.13
CA ILE A 236 7.12 -10.02 -7.97
C ILE A 236 8.03 -9.49 -6.89
N CYS A 237 7.49 -9.23 -5.70
CA CYS A 237 8.17 -8.51 -4.64
C CYS A 237 7.88 -9.13 -3.28
N TYR A 238 8.84 -8.97 -2.38
CA TYR A 238 8.72 -9.36 -0.98
C TYR A 238 7.99 -8.24 -0.23
N HIS A 239 7.02 -8.57 0.63
CA HIS A 239 6.17 -7.59 1.32
C HIS A 239 6.79 -7.04 2.62
N THR A 240 8.10 -7.14 2.76
CA THR A 240 8.88 -6.51 3.82
C THR A 240 10.30 -6.25 3.31
N GLY A 241 11.15 -5.69 4.16
CA GLY A 241 12.57 -5.52 3.87
C GLY A 241 13.31 -4.97 5.08
N SER A 242 14.54 -4.54 4.88
CA SER A 242 15.40 -4.15 6.00
C SER A 242 15.12 -2.71 6.47
N PRO A 243 15.22 -2.43 7.78
CA PRO A 243 15.10 -1.08 8.32
C PRO A 243 16.02 -0.09 7.63
N THR A 244 15.52 1.11 7.37
CA THR A 244 16.27 2.17 6.68
C THR A 244 15.93 3.55 7.23
N ASP A 245 16.90 4.45 7.18
CA ASP A 245 16.64 5.89 7.19
C ASP A 245 16.10 6.30 5.81
N PRO A 246 14.94 6.98 5.72
CA PRO A 246 14.38 7.38 4.43
C PRO A 246 15.26 8.34 3.62
N ASP A 247 16.14 9.11 4.25
CA ASP A 247 17.10 9.97 3.56
C ASP A 247 18.35 9.20 3.07
N GLN A 248 18.57 7.98 3.57
CA GLN A 248 19.70 7.10 3.21
C GLN A 248 19.30 5.82 2.47
N ARG A 249 18.01 5.64 2.14
CA ARG A 249 17.46 4.45 1.47
C ARG A 249 18.32 3.93 0.31
N ASP A 250 18.77 4.83 -0.56
CA ASP A 250 19.49 4.46 -1.79
C ASP A 250 20.93 4.00 -1.52
N ARG A 251 21.46 4.17 -0.29
CA ARG A 251 22.77 3.65 0.12
C ARG A 251 22.71 2.23 0.67
N GLN A 252 21.53 1.70 0.97
CA GLN A 252 21.36 0.36 1.50
C GLN A 252 21.57 -0.70 0.41
N THR A 253 22.44 -1.67 0.68
CA THR A 253 22.86 -2.71 -0.27
C THR A 253 22.34 -4.11 0.08
N ASP A 254 21.55 -4.25 1.15
CA ASP A 254 20.95 -5.54 1.50
C ASP A 254 20.02 -6.04 0.37
N ARG A 255 20.16 -7.32 0.06
CA ARG A 255 19.48 -8.07 -1.01
C ARG A 255 18.97 -9.43 -0.55
N SER A 256 18.95 -9.69 0.75
CA SER A 256 18.48 -10.96 1.32
C SER A 256 17.04 -11.31 0.90
N ASP A 257 16.19 -10.30 0.69
CA ASP A 257 14.85 -10.43 0.14
C ASP A 257 14.85 -10.91 -1.33
N ILE A 258 15.79 -10.45 -2.14
CA ILE A 258 15.94 -10.89 -3.54
C ILE A 258 16.31 -12.37 -3.60
N ASP A 259 17.20 -12.86 -2.74
CA ASP A 259 17.61 -14.27 -2.71
C ASP A 259 16.43 -15.20 -2.35
N ILE A 260 15.53 -14.73 -1.47
CA ILE A 260 14.24 -15.40 -1.17
C ILE A 260 13.37 -15.45 -2.44
N LEU A 261 13.21 -14.32 -3.12
CA LEU A 261 12.38 -14.23 -4.33
C LEU A 261 12.95 -15.06 -5.48
N GLN A 262 14.27 -15.16 -5.66
CA GLN A 262 14.87 -15.98 -6.73
C GLN A 262 14.49 -17.44 -6.58
N ARG A 263 14.55 -17.98 -5.35
CA ARG A 263 14.12 -19.36 -5.05
C ARG A 263 12.63 -19.55 -5.30
N TYR A 264 11.80 -18.61 -4.81
CA TYR A 264 10.36 -18.64 -5.02
C TYR A 264 9.98 -18.59 -6.51
N VAL A 265 10.58 -17.68 -7.29
CA VAL A 265 10.33 -17.55 -8.74
C VAL A 265 10.78 -18.78 -9.49
N ALA A 266 11.96 -19.33 -9.19
CA ALA A 266 12.45 -20.56 -9.82
C ALA A 266 11.49 -21.75 -9.62
N ARG A 267 10.88 -21.85 -8.45
CA ARG A 267 9.97 -22.95 -8.07
C ARG A 267 8.55 -22.74 -8.59
N CYS A 268 7.99 -21.55 -8.39
CA CYS A 268 6.56 -21.27 -8.61
C CYS A 268 6.24 -20.68 -10.00
N PHE A 269 7.21 -20.08 -10.69
CA PHE A 269 7.00 -19.41 -11.98
C PHE A 269 8.00 -19.90 -13.04
N PRO A 270 7.83 -21.14 -13.56
CA PRO A 270 8.76 -21.72 -14.52
C PRO A 270 8.87 -20.92 -15.84
N GLY A 271 7.89 -20.08 -16.16
CA GLY A 271 7.91 -19.17 -17.32
C GLY A 271 8.75 -17.91 -17.13
N LEU A 272 9.33 -17.68 -15.95
CA LEU A 272 10.20 -16.54 -15.65
C LEU A 272 11.68 -16.95 -15.59
N ILE A 273 12.56 -16.02 -15.94
CA ILE A 273 13.98 -16.11 -15.61
C ILE A 273 14.12 -15.80 -14.12
N PRO A 274 14.72 -16.69 -13.29
CA PRO A 274 14.82 -16.51 -11.84
C PRO A 274 15.96 -15.55 -11.44
N GLU A 275 16.13 -14.48 -12.22
CA GLU A 275 16.94 -13.32 -11.85
C GLU A 275 16.17 -12.04 -12.18
N PRO A 276 16.15 -11.05 -11.26
CA PRO A 276 15.46 -9.80 -11.52
C PRO A 276 16.18 -9.02 -12.62
N ALA A 277 15.43 -8.67 -13.67
CA ALA A 277 15.92 -7.82 -14.76
C ALA A 277 15.99 -6.34 -14.36
N VAL A 278 15.09 -5.91 -13.47
CA VAL A 278 15.04 -4.55 -12.91
C VAL A 278 14.76 -4.65 -11.43
N VAL A 279 15.46 -3.83 -10.64
CA VAL A 279 15.21 -3.65 -9.20
C VAL A 279 15.08 -2.16 -8.92
N GLU A 280 13.91 -1.75 -8.46
CA GLU A 280 13.63 -0.40 -7.99
C GLU A 280 13.56 -0.35 -6.45
N SER A 281 13.71 0.83 -5.86
CA SER A 281 13.61 1.02 -4.41
C SER A 281 12.33 1.77 -4.03
N CYS A 282 11.66 1.29 -3.00
CA CYS A 282 10.50 1.90 -2.35
C CYS A 282 10.67 1.84 -0.82
N MET A 283 9.70 2.35 -0.08
CA MET A 283 9.68 2.26 1.39
C MET A 283 8.29 1.96 1.91
N TYR A 284 8.22 1.18 2.98
CA TYR A 284 7.06 1.11 3.85
C TYR A 284 7.34 1.81 5.17
N THR A 285 6.27 2.27 5.81
CA THR A 285 6.28 2.82 7.17
C THR A 285 5.33 1.99 7.99
N LEU A 286 5.90 1.06 8.75
CA LEU A 286 5.21 0.02 9.49
C LEU A 286 4.80 0.54 10.86
N THR A 287 3.60 0.18 11.29
CA THR A 287 3.18 0.19 12.70
C THR A 287 3.37 -1.21 13.29
N PRO A 288 3.46 -1.36 14.63
CA PRO A 288 3.68 -2.67 15.26
C PRO A 288 2.55 -3.67 15.01
N ASP A 289 1.34 -3.18 14.78
CA ASP A 289 0.15 -3.98 14.47
C ASP A 289 -0.19 -4.01 12.96
N HIS A 290 0.63 -3.35 12.13
CA HIS A 290 0.42 -3.15 10.71
C HIS A 290 -0.90 -2.41 10.34
N LEU A 291 -1.60 -1.81 11.30
CA LEU A 291 -2.79 -0.99 11.06
C LEU A 291 -2.43 0.48 10.84
N PHE A 292 -3.29 1.21 10.13
CA PHE A 292 -3.07 2.64 9.88
C PHE A 292 -3.15 3.48 11.16
N VAL A 293 -2.58 4.68 11.12
CA VAL A 293 -2.85 5.73 12.10
C VAL A 293 -3.68 6.81 11.41
N LEU A 294 -4.93 6.98 11.84
CA LEU A 294 -5.89 7.96 11.34
C LEU A 294 -6.55 8.62 12.56
N ASP A 295 -5.96 9.71 13.04
CA ASP A 295 -6.39 10.31 14.30
C ASP A 295 -5.98 11.78 14.41
N CYS A 296 -6.53 12.49 15.39
CA CYS A 296 -6.07 13.81 15.80
C CYS A 296 -4.90 13.69 16.79
N HIS A 297 -4.02 14.68 16.80
CA HIS A 297 -2.95 14.77 17.78
C HIS A 297 -3.54 14.87 19.20
N PRO A 298 -3.09 14.05 20.18
CA PRO A 298 -3.73 13.95 21.50
C PRO A 298 -3.86 15.28 22.26
N SER A 299 -2.90 16.19 22.07
CA SER A 299 -2.89 17.52 22.69
C SER A 299 -3.39 18.65 21.78
N HIS A 300 -3.59 18.40 20.48
CA HIS A 300 -3.86 19.44 19.47
C HIS A 300 -4.85 18.93 18.42
N ASN A 301 -6.15 19.09 18.68
CA ASN A 301 -7.22 18.55 17.82
C ASN A 301 -7.24 19.09 16.38
N ASN A 302 -6.55 20.20 16.11
CA ASN A 302 -6.39 20.79 14.78
C ASN A 302 -5.12 20.32 14.04
N ILE A 303 -4.43 19.31 14.57
CA ILE A 303 -3.35 18.59 13.87
C ILE A 303 -3.82 17.15 13.67
N ILE A 304 -4.04 16.76 12.42
CA ILE A 304 -4.59 15.46 12.03
C ILE A 304 -3.45 14.64 11.43
N ILE A 305 -3.42 13.34 11.72
CA ILE A 305 -2.32 12.46 11.36
C ILE A 305 -2.86 11.28 10.55
N GLY A 306 -2.31 11.13 9.35
CA GLY A 306 -2.50 9.96 8.48
C GLY A 306 -1.15 9.29 8.23
N ALA A 307 -0.85 8.22 8.95
CA ALA A 307 0.48 7.61 8.95
C ALA A 307 0.44 6.08 9.11
N GLY A 308 1.61 5.44 9.06
CA GLY A 308 1.72 4.02 9.40
C GLY A 308 0.96 3.10 8.43
N PHE A 309 0.97 3.42 7.13
CA PHE A 309 0.18 2.70 6.13
C PHE A 309 0.68 1.28 5.80
N SER A 310 1.75 0.84 6.46
CA SER A 310 2.21 -0.55 6.54
C SER A 310 2.24 -1.30 5.20
N GLY A 311 2.63 -0.59 4.14
CA GLY A 311 2.78 -1.16 2.80
C GLY A 311 1.50 -1.42 2.00
N HIS A 312 0.32 -1.11 2.55
CA HIS A 312 -0.95 -1.44 1.90
C HIS A 312 -1.96 -0.28 1.81
N GLY A 313 -1.59 0.95 2.17
CA GLY A 313 -2.50 2.12 2.19
C GLY A 313 -2.88 2.74 0.84
N PHE A 314 -2.09 2.59 -0.24
CA PHE A 314 -2.35 3.31 -1.50
C PHE A 314 -3.78 3.14 -2.03
N LYS A 315 -4.28 1.89 -1.98
CA LYS A 315 -5.60 1.53 -2.49
C LYS A 315 -6.75 2.19 -1.73
N PHE A 316 -6.52 2.63 -0.49
CA PHE A 316 -7.46 3.35 0.36
C PHE A 316 -7.34 4.87 0.24
N GLY A 317 -6.45 5.38 -0.63
CA GLY A 317 -6.14 6.81 -0.73
C GLY A 317 -7.37 7.72 -0.74
N PRO A 318 -8.39 7.47 -1.59
CA PRO A 318 -9.61 8.28 -1.61
C PRO A 318 -10.36 8.27 -0.27
N VAL A 319 -10.63 7.10 0.30
CA VAL A 319 -11.42 6.99 1.53
C VAL A 319 -10.66 7.55 2.73
N ILE A 320 -9.35 7.35 2.79
CA ILE A 320 -8.49 7.97 3.80
C ILE A 320 -8.48 9.50 3.63
N GLY A 321 -8.39 10.01 2.40
CA GLY A 321 -8.44 11.45 2.14
C GLY A 321 -9.74 12.08 2.65
N LYS A 322 -10.88 11.40 2.42
CA LYS A 322 -12.18 11.80 2.97
C LYS A 322 -12.19 11.79 4.50
N LEU A 323 -11.75 10.71 5.13
CA LEU A 323 -11.72 10.59 6.60
C LEU A 323 -10.81 11.64 7.26
N LEU A 324 -9.63 11.91 6.69
CA LEU A 324 -8.74 12.95 7.19
C LEU A 324 -9.34 14.36 6.99
N SER A 325 -10.10 14.57 5.91
CA SER A 325 -10.84 15.82 5.69
C SER A 325 -11.95 16.00 6.73
N GLU A 326 -12.76 14.96 7.00
CA GLU A 326 -13.81 14.96 8.02
C GLU A 326 -13.23 15.33 9.40
N LEU A 327 -12.13 14.65 9.81
CA LEU A 327 -11.41 14.98 11.04
C LEU A 327 -10.92 16.45 11.05
N SER A 328 -10.39 16.94 9.93
CA SER A 328 -9.85 18.30 9.84
C SER A 328 -10.92 19.40 9.98
N LEU A 329 -12.17 19.07 9.64
CA LEU A 329 -13.34 19.92 9.75
C LEU A 329 -14.07 19.77 11.10
N GLY A 330 -13.63 18.85 11.96
CA GLY A 330 -14.30 18.52 13.22
C GLY A 330 -15.61 17.76 13.03
N GLU A 331 -15.78 17.10 11.88
CA GLU A 331 -16.93 16.27 11.58
C GLU A 331 -16.78 14.87 12.18
N VAL A 332 -17.91 14.17 12.35
CA VAL A 332 -17.89 12.77 12.76
C VAL A 332 -17.41 11.92 11.57
N PRO A 333 -16.34 11.12 11.72
CA PRO A 333 -15.86 10.27 10.65
C PRO A 333 -16.93 9.30 10.15
N SER A 334 -16.99 9.13 8.84
CA SER A 334 -17.92 8.24 8.14
C SER A 334 -17.63 6.75 8.33
N HIS A 335 -16.45 6.40 8.84
CA HIS A 335 -16.07 5.05 9.25
C HIS A 335 -15.64 5.04 10.72
N ASP A 336 -15.79 3.89 11.38
CA ASP A 336 -15.25 3.70 12.72
C ASP A 336 -13.71 3.73 12.67
N LEU A 337 -13.11 4.77 13.26
CA LEU A 337 -11.67 4.95 13.35
C LEU A 337 -11.06 4.36 14.63
N SER A 338 -11.86 3.71 15.49
CA SER A 338 -11.37 3.10 16.74
C SER A 338 -10.12 2.22 16.55
N PRO A 339 -10.03 1.37 15.49
CA PRO A 339 -8.83 0.57 15.24
C PRO A 339 -7.59 1.38 14.84
N PHE A 340 -7.75 2.63 14.41
CA PHE A 340 -6.69 3.47 13.85
C PHE A 340 -6.23 4.58 14.79
N THR A 341 -6.75 4.63 16.01
CA THR A 341 -6.41 5.65 17.01
C THR A 341 -4.96 5.54 17.47
N ILE A 342 -4.33 6.68 17.77
CA ILE A 342 -2.95 6.74 18.30
C ILE A 342 -2.88 6.09 19.70
N GLY A 343 -3.95 6.23 20.48
CA GLY A 343 -4.03 5.73 21.86
C GLY A 343 -3.85 4.21 21.99
N ARG A 344 -4.12 3.43 20.93
CA ARG A 344 -3.98 1.96 20.97
C ARG A 344 -2.56 1.49 21.29
N PHE A 345 -1.54 2.28 20.96
CA PHE A 345 -0.15 1.97 21.26
C PHE A 345 0.27 2.27 22.70
N GLN A 346 -0.47 3.13 23.41
CA GLN A 346 -0.18 3.44 24.82
C GLN A 346 -0.40 2.21 25.72
N ALA A 347 -1.38 1.37 25.37
CA ALA A 347 -1.63 0.10 26.04
C ALA A 347 -0.49 -0.92 25.85
N MET A 348 0.17 -0.92 24.68
CA MET A 348 1.25 -1.87 24.37
C MET A 348 2.53 -1.58 25.17
N SER A 349 2.81 -0.31 25.51
CA SER A 349 3.99 0.07 26.30
C SER A 349 3.98 -0.48 27.74
N LYS A 350 2.79 -0.74 28.31
CA LYS A 350 2.64 -1.26 29.68
C LYS A 350 2.78 -2.78 29.77
N SER A 351 2.70 -3.50 28.65
CA SER A 351 2.81 -4.96 28.59
C SER A 351 4.24 -5.44 28.33
N SER A 352 5.15 -4.51 28.04
CA SER A 352 6.57 -4.74 27.72
C SER A 352 7.54 -4.26 28.81
N LEU A 353 7.02 -3.93 30.00
CA LEU A 353 7.73 -3.70 31.26
C LEU A 353 7.26 -4.75 32.26
#